data_AF-A0A5C0DS31-F1
#
_entry.id   AF-A0A5C0DS31-F1
#
_cell.length_a   1.000
_cell.length_b   1.000
_cell.length_c   1.000
_cell.angle_alpha   90.00
_cell.angle_beta   90.00
_cell.angle_gamma   90.00
#
_symmetry.space_group_name_H-M   'P 1'
#
loop_
_entity.id
_entity.type
_entity.pdbx_description
1 polymer ?
#
loop_
_entity_poly.entity_id
_entity_poly.type
_entity_poly.pdbx_seq_one_letter_code
_entity_poly.pdbx_strand_id
1 'polypeptide(L)'
;MITCNWRCRFLEETELKLPFDHLWLGYSVCTQKDAEDVYYLLKTPAKIRFLSCEPVLEDIDLSEWLSEFIGAGICDGCGKEKSQLYGVDAYPVCGAAICDQCAPRLHWVILGGESGTNARTTYLEHLRTACSSASLSLLNQCQKVNIAPFIKQLGAKPILNNQPYKISDKKGGILSEFPEDLQIREFPLVNQ
;
A
#
# COMPACT_ATOMS: atom_id res chain seq x y z
N MET A 1 -19.22 4.25 8.40
CA MET A 1 -19.68 3.71 7.10
C MET A 1 -19.25 4.63 5.96
N ILE A 2 -18.13 4.35 5.30
CA ILE A 2 -17.81 5.01 4.02
C ILE A 2 -18.32 4.08 2.92
N THR A 3 -19.63 4.09 2.69
CA THR A 3 -20.15 3.59 1.42
C THR A 3 -19.76 4.62 0.37
N CYS A 4 -18.77 4.30 -0.47
CA CYS A 4 -18.41 5.14 -1.62
C CYS A 4 -19.55 5.08 -2.65
N ASN A 5 -20.61 5.85 -2.40
CA ASN A 5 -21.70 6.02 -3.35
C ASN A 5 -21.24 7.04 -4.39
N TRP A 6 -20.52 6.58 -5.41
CA TRP A 6 -20.07 7.37 -6.57
C TRP A 6 -21.28 7.77 -7.43
N ARG A 7 -22.21 8.54 -6.87
CA ARG A 7 -23.36 9.06 -7.59
C ARG A 7 -23.08 10.49 -7.99
N CYS A 8 -22.78 10.68 -9.26
CA CYS A 8 -22.75 11.97 -9.91
C CYS A 8 -23.49 11.85 -11.23
N ARG A 9 -24.29 12.86 -11.57
CA ARG A 9 -25.10 12.92 -12.79
C ARG A 9 -24.30 12.56 -14.06
N PHE A 10 -23.03 12.97 -14.11
CA PHE A 10 -22.13 12.61 -15.21
C PHE A 10 -21.90 11.10 -15.35
N LEU A 11 -21.74 10.37 -14.23
CA LEU A 11 -21.54 8.91 -14.24
C LEU A 11 -22.83 8.16 -14.60
N GLU A 12 -23.99 8.70 -14.20
CA GLU A 12 -25.30 8.15 -14.56
C GLU A 12 -25.60 8.33 -16.05
N GLU A 13 -25.14 9.41 -16.67
CA GLU A 13 -25.33 9.72 -18.09
C GLU A 13 -24.33 9.01 -19.03
N THR A 14 -23.21 8.46 -18.51
CA THR A 14 -22.09 7.96 -19.34
C THR A 14 -21.90 6.44 -19.37
N GLU A 15 -22.78 5.65 -18.75
CA GLU A 15 -22.66 4.17 -18.62
C GLU A 15 -21.28 3.68 -18.13
N LEU A 16 -20.54 4.55 -17.42
CA LEU A 16 -19.18 4.24 -16.99
C LEU A 16 -19.20 3.20 -15.87
N LYS A 17 -18.56 2.05 -16.12
CA LYS A 17 -18.38 1.00 -15.12
C LYS A 17 -17.32 1.43 -14.10
N LEU A 18 -17.72 1.45 -12.83
CA LEU A 18 -16.82 1.74 -11.72
C LEU A 18 -16.46 0.46 -10.95
N PRO A 19 -15.22 0.36 -10.45
CA PRO A 19 -14.07 1.24 -10.72
C PRO A 19 -13.62 1.19 -12.20
N PHE A 20 -12.91 2.22 -12.65
CA PHE A 20 -12.41 2.33 -14.02
C PHE A 20 -11.34 1.28 -14.30
N ASP A 21 -11.65 0.34 -15.20
CA ASP A 21 -10.86 -0.88 -15.42
C ASP A 21 -9.40 -0.63 -15.87
N HIS A 22 -9.12 0.55 -16.42
CA HIS A 22 -7.81 0.94 -16.98
C HIS A 22 -7.12 2.07 -16.21
N LEU A 23 -7.63 2.46 -15.04
CA LEU A 23 -7.05 3.54 -14.24
C LEU A 23 -6.27 2.97 -13.06
N TRP A 24 -4.97 3.28 -13.02
CA TRP A 24 -4.11 3.06 -11.87
C TRP A 24 -3.74 4.43 -11.31
N LEU A 25 -3.94 4.63 -10.01
CA LEU A 25 -3.66 5.91 -9.36
C LEU A 25 -2.78 5.68 -8.13
N GLY A 26 -1.76 6.54 -8.01
CA GLY A 26 -0.78 6.48 -6.94
C GLY A 26 -0.81 7.73 -6.07
N TYR A 27 -0.41 7.58 -4.82
CA TYR A 27 -0.13 8.69 -3.91
C TYR A 27 1.22 8.47 -3.20
N SER A 28 2.00 9.54 -3.08
CA SER A 28 3.32 9.46 -2.45
C SER A 28 3.21 9.67 -0.94
N VAL A 29 3.85 8.80 -0.16
CA VAL A 29 3.80 8.82 1.30
C VAL A 29 5.23 8.75 1.85
N CYS A 30 5.79 9.88 2.27
CA CYS A 30 7.17 9.93 2.79
C CYS A 30 7.22 9.96 4.33
N THR A 31 6.11 10.38 4.95
CA THR A 31 5.94 10.61 6.40
C THR A 31 4.56 10.14 6.87
N GLN A 32 4.36 10.02 8.18
CA GLN A 32 3.05 9.71 8.78
C GLN A 32 2.01 10.79 8.43
N LYS A 33 2.43 12.05 8.33
CA LYS A 33 1.54 13.14 7.92
C LYS A 33 0.97 12.92 6.52
N ASP A 34 1.80 12.44 5.59
CA ASP A 34 1.32 12.11 4.24
C ASP A 34 0.32 10.94 4.30
N ALA A 35 0.51 9.99 5.22
CA ALA A 35 -0.38 8.83 5.37
C ALA A 35 -1.81 9.23 5.77
N GLU A 36 -2.03 10.37 6.42
CA GLU A 36 -3.37 10.88 6.77
C GLU A 36 -4.22 11.17 5.52
N ASP A 37 -3.59 11.51 4.40
CA ASP A 37 -4.27 11.84 3.13
C ASP A 37 -4.57 10.63 2.24
N VAL A 38 -4.14 9.41 2.63
CA VAL A 38 -4.39 8.16 1.89
C VAL A 38 -5.89 7.91 1.69
N TYR A 39 -6.71 8.42 2.61
CA TYR A 39 -8.17 8.47 2.48
C TYR A 39 -8.65 9.00 1.12
N TYR A 40 -8.03 10.06 0.60
CA TYR A 40 -8.42 10.66 -0.67
C TYR A 40 -8.10 9.76 -1.86
N LEU A 41 -6.99 9.01 -1.79
CA LEU A 41 -6.67 8.00 -2.79
C LEU A 41 -7.72 6.89 -2.80
N LEU A 42 -8.14 6.40 -1.62
CA LEU A 42 -9.19 5.39 -1.50
C LEU A 42 -10.51 5.88 -2.08
N LYS A 43 -10.79 7.18 -1.97
CA LYS A 43 -11.91 7.87 -2.64
C LYS A 43 -11.71 8.09 -4.15
N THR A 44 -10.87 7.34 -4.83
CA THR A 44 -10.79 7.45 -6.29
C THR A 44 -11.41 6.23 -6.94
N PRO A 45 -12.07 6.38 -8.10
CA PRO A 45 -12.64 5.27 -8.85
C PRO A 45 -11.59 4.42 -9.59
N ALA A 46 -10.31 4.46 -9.23
CA ALA A 46 -9.27 3.68 -9.90
C ALA A 46 -9.47 2.17 -9.70
N LYS A 47 -9.08 1.33 -10.67
CA LYS A 47 -9.03 -0.12 -10.44
C LYS A 47 -7.92 -0.46 -9.46
N ILE A 48 -6.75 0.15 -9.65
CA ILE A 48 -5.58 -0.03 -8.80
C ILE A 48 -5.25 1.28 -8.10
N ARG A 49 -5.11 1.19 -6.78
CA ARG A 49 -4.63 2.25 -5.90
C ARG A 49 -3.33 1.80 -5.28
N PHE A 50 -2.29 2.59 -5.42
CA PHE A 50 -0.98 2.26 -4.88
C PHE A 50 -0.38 3.40 -4.07
N LEU A 51 0.44 3.04 -3.09
CA LEU A 51 1.27 4.01 -2.38
C LEU A 51 2.70 3.93 -2.91
N SER A 52 3.31 5.10 -3.09
CA SER A 52 4.74 5.22 -3.36
C SER A 52 5.41 5.78 -2.11
N CYS A 53 5.93 4.90 -1.26
CA CYS A 53 6.66 5.30 -0.07
C CYS A 53 8.15 5.45 -0.41
N GLU A 54 8.50 6.57 -1.06
CA GLU A 54 9.83 6.82 -1.62
C GLU A 54 10.23 8.32 -1.56
N PRO A 55 11.25 8.71 -0.76
CA PRO A 55 11.90 7.92 0.29
C PRO A 55 11.04 7.82 1.54
N VAL A 56 11.09 6.66 2.20
CA VAL A 56 10.56 6.50 3.57
C VAL A 56 11.49 7.23 4.54
N LEU A 57 11.02 8.34 5.10
CA LEU A 57 11.84 9.19 5.98
C LEU A 57 11.76 8.80 7.46
N GLU A 58 10.67 8.15 7.85
CA GLU A 58 10.33 7.77 9.22
C GLU A 58 9.49 6.48 9.22
N ASP A 59 9.22 5.94 10.39
CA ASP A 59 8.25 4.87 10.57
C ASP A 59 6.84 5.37 10.20
N ILE A 60 6.10 4.61 9.38
CA ILE A 60 4.77 4.97 8.89
C ILE A 60 3.79 3.86 9.25
N ASP A 61 2.77 4.18 10.02
CA ASP A 61 1.65 3.30 10.33
C ASP A 61 0.54 3.51 9.29
N LEU A 62 0.29 2.45 8.51
CA LEU A 62 -0.78 2.36 7.52
C LEU A 62 -1.94 1.49 8.00
N SER A 63 -1.93 0.99 9.23
CA SER A 63 -2.94 0.04 9.74
C SER A 63 -4.38 0.48 9.51
N GLU A 64 -4.68 1.77 9.62
CA GLU A 64 -6.00 2.35 9.32
C GLU A 64 -6.46 2.10 7.87
N TRP A 65 -5.53 1.99 6.92
CA TRP A 65 -5.78 1.86 5.49
C TRP A 65 -5.62 0.43 4.97
N LEU A 66 -5.18 -0.49 5.82
CA LEU A 66 -4.86 -1.86 5.49
C LEU A 66 -5.95 -2.78 6.04
N SER A 67 -6.83 -3.29 5.16
CA SER A 67 -7.90 -4.21 5.53
C SER A 67 -7.43 -5.66 5.47
N GLU A 68 -7.61 -6.43 6.54
CA GLU A 68 -7.19 -7.83 6.62
C GLU A 68 -8.09 -8.73 5.76
N PHE A 69 -7.50 -9.66 5.02
CA PHE A 69 -8.26 -10.68 4.28
C PHE A 69 -8.84 -11.72 5.25
N ILE A 70 -10.16 -11.92 5.23
CA ILE A 70 -10.87 -12.82 6.16
C ILE A 70 -11.51 -14.04 5.49
N GLY A 71 -11.45 -14.15 4.15
CA GLY A 71 -11.96 -15.31 3.41
C GLY A 71 -13.19 -15.02 2.53
N ALA A 72 -13.89 -16.07 2.14
CA ALA A 72 -15.14 -15.99 1.37
C ALA A 72 -16.36 -15.95 2.29
N GLY A 73 -17.45 -15.32 1.85
CA GLY A 73 -18.68 -15.23 2.63
C GLY A 73 -19.68 -14.23 2.07
N ILE A 74 -20.62 -13.79 2.92
CA ILE A 74 -21.59 -12.75 2.57
C ILE A 74 -21.02 -11.38 2.94
N CYS A 75 -21.00 -10.46 1.99
CA CYS A 75 -20.55 -9.08 2.22
C CYS A 75 -21.60 -8.30 3.03
N ASP A 76 -21.22 -7.68 4.14
CA ASP A 76 -22.09 -6.84 4.96
C ASP A 76 -22.53 -5.55 4.23
N GLY A 77 -21.77 -5.12 3.22
CA GLY A 77 -22.05 -3.90 2.44
C GLY A 77 -23.05 -4.10 1.30
N CYS A 78 -22.98 -5.20 0.55
CA CYS A 78 -23.88 -5.46 -0.59
C CYS A 78 -24.81 -6.66 -0.43
N GLY A 79 -24.67 -7.44 0.65
CA GLY A 79 -25.46 -8.63 0.92
C GLY A 79 -25.25 -9.80 -0.05
N LYS A 80 -24.19 -9.75 -0.88
CA LYS A 80 -23.88 -10.78 -1.88
C LYS A 80 -22.78 -11.71 -1.39
N GLU A 81 -22.84 -12.97 -1.84
CA GLU A 81 -21.75 -13.91 -1.68
C GLU A 81 -20.53 -13.47 -2.50
N LYS A 82 -19.36 -13.51 -1.88
CA LYS A 82 -18.08 -13.07 -2.43
C LYS A 82 -17.00 -14.08 -2.06
N SER A 83 -16.10 -14.34 -3.00
CA SER A 83 -14.92 -15.18 -2.79
C SER A 83 -13.85 -14.51 -1.92
N GLN A 84 -13.90 -13.18 -1.79
CA GLN A 84 -12.94 -12.40 -1.03
C GLN A 84 -13.66 -11.28 -0.25
N LEU A 85 -13.50 -11.32 1.07
CA LEU A 85 -13.96 -10.33 2.03
C LEU A 85 -12.79 -9.89 2.90
N TYR A 86 -12.91 -8.66 3.39
CA TYR A 86 -11.92 -8.00 4.20
C TYR A 86 -12.54 -7.51 5.50
N GLY A 87 -11.85 -7.72 6.60
CA GLY A 87 -12.21 -7.18 7.90
C GLY A 87 -11.94 -5.69 7.92
N VAL A 88 -12.97 -4.92 8.23
CA VAL A 88 -12.84 -3.48 8.51
C VAL A 88 -13.43 -3.18 9.86
N ASP A 89 -12.74 -2.34 10.64
CA ASP A 89 -13.28 -1.83 11.89
C ASP A 89 -14.40 -0.83 11.59
N ALA A 90 -15.64 -1.31 11.68
CA ALA A 90 -16.83 -0.53 11.38
C ALA A 90 -17.53 -0.11 12.68
N TYR A 91 -17.03 0.93 13.36
CA TYR A 91 -17.76 1.49 14.50
C TYR A 91 -19.22 1.88 14.11
N PRO A 92 -20.26 1.51 14.89
CA PRO A 92 -20.26 0.93 16.25
C PRO A 92 -20.31 -0.61 16.33
N VAL A 93 -20.20 -1.35 15.22
CA VAL A 93 -20.21 -2.83 15.24
C VAL A 93 -18.79 -3.39 15.41
N CYS A 94 -18.69 -4.59 15.99
CA CYS A 94 -17.44 -5.33 16.15
C CYS A 94 -16.97 -5.91 14.80
N GLY A 95 -16.47 -5.03 13.94
CA GLY A 95 -15.98 -5.38 12.60
C GLY A 95 -17.10 -5.58 11.57
N ALA A 96 -16.74 -5.46 10.30
CA ALA A 96 -17.59 -5.82 9.17
C ALA A 96 -16.78 -6.56 8.10
N ALA A 97 -17.41 -7.53 7.46
CA ALA A 97 -16.87 -8.29 6.35
C ALA A 97 -17.26 -7.62 5.02
N ILE A 98 -16.34 -6.84 4.45
CA ILE A 98 -16.62 -5.97 3.30
C ILE A 98 -15.83 -6.42 2.06
N CYS A 99 -16.49 -6.42 0.91
CA CYS A 99 -15.85 -6.70 -0.38
C CYS A 99 -15.30 -5.42 -1.04
N ASP A 100 -14.42 -5.57 -2.03
CA ASP A 100 -13.71 -4.49 -2.74
C ASP A 100 -14.61 -3.48 -3.45
N GLN A 101 -15.82 -3.93 -3.80
CA GLN A 101 -16.82 -3.09 -4.45
C GLN A 101 -17.51 -2.17 -3.45
N CYS A 102 -17.57 -2.58 -2.19
CA CYS A 102 -18.27 -1.87 -1.13
C CYS A 102 -17.34 -0.93 -0.35
N ALA A 103 -16.06 -1.28 -0.22
CA ALA A 103 -15.04 -0.40 0.32
C ALA A 103 -13.78 -0.44 -0.57
N PRO A 104 -13.31 0.72 -1.06
CA PRO A 104 -12.06 0.80 -1.80
C PRO A 104 -10.87 0.52 -0.88
N ARG A 105 -9.89 -0.20 -1.42
CA ARG A 105 -8.66 -0.61 -0.73
C ARG A 105 -7.40 -0.31 -1.52
N LEU A 106 -6.27 -0.37 -0.84
CA LEU A 106 -4.94 -0.38 -1.44
C LEU A 106 -4.65 -1.74 -2.06
N HIS A 107 -3.91 -1.74 -3.16
CA HIS A 107 -3.56 -2.97 -3.90
C HIS A 107 -2.05 -3.19 -3.95
N TRP A 108 -1.27 -2.12 -3.84
CA TRP A 108 0.15 -2.17 -4.10
C TRP A 108 0.88 -1.09 -3.28
N VAL A 109 2.00 -1.44 -2.69
CA VAL A 109 2.86 -0.50 -1.96
C VAL A 109 4.27 -0.61 -2.53
N ILE A 110 4.75 0.50 -3.09
CA ILE A 110 6.08 0.62 -3.66
C ILE A 110 6.96 1.30 -2.61
N LEU A 111 8.08 0.66 -2.29
CA LEU A 111 9.01 1.07 -1.25
C LEU A 111 10.38 1.33 -1.86
N GLY A 112 11.07 2.35 -1.35
CA GLY A 112 12.44 2.60 -1.79
C GLY A 112 13.05 3.90 -1.30
N GLY A 113 14.31 4.09 -1.67
CA GLY A 113 15.09 5.28 -1.34
C GLY A 113 15.22 6.29 -2.48
N GLU A 114 15.68 7.48 -2.14
CA GLU A 114 15.88 8.58 -3.09
C GLU A 114 17.17 8.40 -3.91
N SER A 115 17.13 8.76 -5.20
CA SER A 115 18.30 8.73 -6.08
C SER A 115 18.95 10.10 -6.26
N GLY A 116 20.25 10.15 -6.52
CA GLY A 116 20.98 11.38 -6.87
C GLY A 116 22.01 11.79 -5.83
N THR A 117 22.83 12.78 -6.17
CA THR A 117 23.95 13.27 -5.32
C THR A 117 23.46 13.90 -4.01
N ASN A 118 22.32 14.57 -4.06
CA ASN A 118 21.66 15.20 -2.91
C ASN A 118 20.56 14.32 -2.30
N ALA A 119 20.53 13.02 -2.63
CA ALA A 119 19.55 12.10 -2.05
C ALA A 119 19.57 12.17 -0.52
N ARG A 120 18.37 12.14 0.07
CA ARG A 120 18.21 11.92 1.51
C ARG A 120 18.65 10.51 1.86
N THR A 121 19.12 10.37 3.09
CA THR A 121 19.42 9.07 3.69
C THR A 121 18.17 8.20 3.69
N THR A 122 18.32 6.94 3.33
CA THR A 122 17.26 5.93 3.43
C THR A 122 17.64 4.93 4.50
N TYR A 123 16.91 4.93 5.60
CA TYR A 123 17.07 3.98 6.69
C TYR A 123 16.37 2.68 6.31
N LEU A 124 17.14 1.63 6.01
CA LEU A 124 16.60 0.36 5.53
C LEU A 124 15.73 -0.30 6.61
N GLU A 125 15.98 -0.02 7.89
CA GLU A 125 15.14 -0.47 9.00
C GLU A 125 13.66 -0.10 8.87
N HIS A 126 13.30 1.04 8.25
CA HIS A 126 11.89 1.40 8.03
C HIS A 126 11.22 0.51 6.97
N LEU A 127 12.01 -0.11 6.09
CA LEU A 127 11.52 -0.99 5.01
C LEU A 127 11.43 -2.46 5.47
N ARG A 128 12.39 -2.90 6.28
CA ARG A 128 12.64 -4.31 6.62
C ARG A 128 11.61 -4.89 7.58
N THR A 129 11.32 -6.19 7.47
CA THR A 129 10.48 -6.93 8.43
C THR A 129 11.17 -7.11 9.79
N ALA A 130 12.50 -7.22 9.80
CA ALA A 130 13.32 -7.38 11.00
C ALA A 130 13.93 -6.04 11.43
N CYS A 131 13.15 -5.24 12.16
CA CYS A 131 13.55 -3.98 12.78
C CYS A 131 13.22 -3.99 14.28
N SER A 132 13.91 -3.19 15.10
CA SER A 132 13.53 -2.94 16.51
C SER A 132 12.08 -2.42 16.64
N SER A 133 11.57 -1.77 15.60
CA SER A 133 10.18 -1.36 15.41
C SER A 133 9.45 -2.31 14.44
N ALA A 134 9.59 -3.64 14.57
CA ALA A 134 9.03 -4.62 13.62
C ALA A 134 7.53 -4.41 13.31
N SER A 135 6.74 -3.88 14.26
CA SER A 135 5.32 -3.58 14.05
C SER A 135 5.05 -2.44 13.06
N LEU A 136 5.99 -1.48 12.92
CA LEU A 136 5.89 -0.32 12.02
C LEU A 136 6.56 -0.57 10.67
N SER A 137 7.22 -1.72 10.50
CA SER A 137 7.75 -2.14 9.20
C SER A 137 6.64 -2.16 8.14
N LEU A 138 6.82 -1.38 7.07
CA LEU A 138 5.87 -1.35 5.96
C LEU A 138 5.73 -2.72 5.28
N LEU A 139 6.79 -3.51 5.23
CA LEU A 139 6.75 -4.85 4.64
C LEU A 139 5.93 -5.82 5.51
N ASN A 140 6.09 -5.78 6.84
CA ASN A 140 5.25 -6.56 7.74
C ASN A 140 3.77 -6.13 7.65
N GLN A 141 3.52 -4.83 7.57
CA GLN A 141 2.18 -4.30 7.40
C GLN A 141 1.54 -4.81 6.10
N CYS A 142 2.25 -4.77 4.97
CA CYS A 142 1.77 -5.29 3.68
C CYS A 142 1.51 -6.80 3.72
N GLN A 143 2.42 -7.57 4.31
CA GLN A 143 2.31 -9.03 4.41
C GLN A 143 1.14 -9.47 5.29
N LYS A 144 0.86 -8.76 6.39
CA LYS A 144 -0.29 -9.04 7.27
C LYS A 144 -1.63 -8.95 6.55
N VAL A 145 -1.75 -8.04 5.59
CA VAL A 145 -3.03 -7.78 4.90
C VAL A 145 -3.04 -8.23 3.43
N ASN A 146 -2.05 -9.03 3.02
CA ASN A 146 -1.92 -9.56 1.66
C ASN A 146 -1.96 -8.46 0.57
N ILE A 147 -1.23 -7.37 0.81
CA ILE A 147 -0.99 -6.33 -0.20
C ILE A 147 0.39 -6.55 -0.80
N ALA A 148 0.47 -6.51 -2.14
CA ALA A 148 1.72 -6.70 -2.85
C ALA A 148 2.74 -5.60 -2.48
N PRO A 149 3.90 -5.93 -1.89
CA PRO A 149 4.99 -5.00 -1.69
C PRO A 149 5.97 -5.05 -2.87
N PHE A 150 6.51 -3.90 -3.25
CA PHE A 150 7.53 -3.80 -4.30
C PHE A 150 8.69 -2.94 -3.83
N ILE A 151 9.86 -3.56 -3.60
CA ILE A 151 11.08 -2.81 -3.30
C ILE A 151 11.71 -2.38 -4.62
N LYS A 152 11.58 -1.09 -4.93
CA LYS A 152 12.08 -0.53 -6.19
C LYS A 152 13.59 -0.40 -6.15
N GLN A 153 14.13 0.32 -5.16
CA GLN A 153 15.55 0.61 -5.00
C GLN A 153 15.89 1.00 -3.56
N LEU A 154 17.13 0.78 -3.12
CA LEU A 154 17.60 1.19 -1.79
C LEU A 154 17.88 2.69 -1.68
N GLY A 155 18.01 3.39 -2.82
CA GLY A 155 18.44 4.79 -2.87
C GLY A 155 19.95 4.95 -2.93
N ALA A 156 20.41 6.20 -3.06
CA ALA A 156 21.83 6.51 -3.21
C ALA A 156 22.59 6.55 -1.86
N LYS A 157 21.88 6.66 -0.73
CA LYS A 157 22.46 6.73 0.63
C LYS A 157 21.74 5.79 1.60
N PRO A 158 21.76 4.46 1.35
CA PRO A 158 21.14 3.52 2.26
C PRO A 158 21.96 3.37 3.55
N ILE A 159 21.29 3.33 4.69
CA ILE A 159 21.86 3.03 6.01
C ILE A 159 21.17 1.78 6.55
N LEU A 160 21.95 0.89 7.14
CA LEU A 160 21.48 -0.27 7.87
C LEU A 160 22.26 -0.39 9.17
N ASN A 161 21.55 -0.55 10.30
CA ASN A 161 22.17 -0.64 11.63
C ASN A 161 23.12 0.55 11.92
N ASN A 162 22.69 1.77 11.59
CA ASN A 162 23.47 3.02 11.71
C ASN A 162 24.80 3.03 10.93
N GLN A 163 24.98 2.16 9.94
CA GLN A 163 26.15 2.14 9.06
C GLN A 163 25.74 2.28 7.60
N PRO A 164 26.55 2.96 6.76
CA PRO A 164 26.32 3.00 5.32
C PRO A 164 26.27 1.57 4.74
N TYR A 165 25.19 1.27 4.02
CA TYR A 165 25.03 -0.01 3.35
C TYR A 165 25.73 0.02 1.99
N LYS A 166 26.55 -0.99 1.71
CA LYS A 166 27.39 -1.01 0.50
C LYS A 166 26.53 -1.36 -0.72
N ILE A 167 26.51 -0.46 -1.69
CA ILE A 167 25.89 -0.65 -3.01
C ILE A 167 26.92 -0.37 -4.09
N SER A 168 26.84 -1.06 -5.23
CA SER A 168 27.68 -0.78 -6.39
C SER A 168 27.02 0.16 -7.40
N ASP A 169 25.68 0.15 -7.46
CA ASP A 169 24.88 1.03 -8.29
C ASP A 169 24.60 2.39 -7.61
N LYS A 170 24.57 3.48 -8.41
CA LYS A 170 24.35 4.85 -7.91
C LYS A 170 22.99 5.06 -7.24
N LYS A 171 21.98 4.23 -7.54
CA LYS A 171 20.62 4.33 -7.00
C LYS A 171 20.25 3.16 -6.10
N GLY A 172 21.15 2.18 -5.92
CA GLY A 172 20.88 0.95 -5.20
C GLY A 172 19.77 0.12 -5.86
N GLY A 173 19.80 -0.03 -7.19
CA GLY A 173 18.77 -0.75 -7.95
C GLY A 173 19.01 -2.25 -8.18
N ILE A 174 20.19 -2.77 -7.81
CA ILE A 174 20.59 -4.16 -8.05
C ILE A 174 19.98 -5.06 -6.96
N LEU A 175 18.95 -5.83 -7.31
CA LEU A 175 18.17 -6.61 -6.35
C LEU A 175 19.02 -7.61 -5.54
N SER A 176 20.02 -8.24 -6.15
CA SER A 176 20.90 -9.19 -5.47
C SER A 176 21.80 -8.54 -4.40
N GLU A 177 21.92 -7.21 -4.41
CA GLU A 177 22.62 -6.46 -3.36
C GLU A 177 21.71 -6.11 -2.19
N PHE A 178 20.40 -6.34 -2.27
CA PHE A 178 19.50 -5.96 -1.19
C PHE A 178 19.62 -6.96 -0.04
N PRO A 179 19.35 -6.55 1.21
CA PRO A 179 19.08 -7.49 2.29
C PRO A 179 18.06 -8.55 1.84
N GLU A 180 18.26 -9.81 2.22
CA GLU A 180 17.46 -10.94 1.74
C GLU A 180 15.96 -10.72 1.91
N ASP A 181 15.55 -10.14 3.04
CA ASP A 181 14.17 -9.80 3.36
C ASP A 181 13.60 -8.63 2.54
N LEU A 182 14.43 -7.87 1.83
CA LEU A 182 14.04 -6.80 0.91
C LEU A 182 14.11 -7.20 -0.56
N GLN A 183 14.48 -8.45 -0.89
CA GLN A 183 14.54 -8.93 -2.27
C GLN A 183 13.15 -9.26 -2.84
N ILE A 184 12.21 -8.32 -2.72
CA ILE A 184 10.78 -8.54 -2.99
C ILE A 184 10.31 -7.55 -4.06
N ARG A 185 9.67 -8.09 -5.11
CA ARG A 185 9.06 -7.32 -6.20
C ARG A 185 7.76 -7.99 -6.63
N GLU A 186 6.72 -7.80 -5.82
CA GLU A 186 5.38 -8.32 -6.12
C GLU A 186 4.55 -7.26 -6.85
N PHE A 187 3.62 -7.74 -7.67
CA PHE A 187 2.65 -6.91 -8.38
C PHE A 187 1.24 -7.25 -7.89
N PRO A 188 0.31 -6.28 -7.91
CA PRO A 188 -1.05 -6.53 -7.47
C PRO A 188 -1.72 -7.60 -8.31
N LEU A 189 -2.39 -8.55 -7.65
CA LEU A 189 -3.23 -9.53 -8.32
C LEU A 189 -4.51 -8.85 -8.79
N VAL A 190 -4.57 -8.50 -10.06
CA VAL A 190 -5.76 -7.92 -10.67
C VAL A 190 -6.51 -9.03 -11.38
N ASN A 191 -7.59 -9.53 -10.77
CA ASN A 191 -8.48 -10.47 -11.44
C ASN A 191 -8.98 -9.82 -12.75
N GLN A 192 -8.72 -10.48 -13.88
CA GLN A 192 -9.17 -10.06 -15.21
C GLN A 192 -10.68 -10.20 -15.33
#